data_AF-A0A1V5WYE0-F1
#
_entry.id   AF-A0A1V5WYE0-F1
#
_cell.length_a   1.000
_cell.length_b   1.000
_cell.length_c   1.000
_cell.angle_alpha   90.00
_cell.angle_beta   90.00
_cell.angle_gamma   90.00
#
_symmetry.space_group_name_H-M   'P 1'
#
loop_
_entity.id
_entity.type
_entity.pdbx_description
1 polymer ?
#
loop_
_entity_poly.entity_id
_entity_poly.type
_entity_poly.pdbx_seq_one_letter_code
_entity_poly.pdbx_strand_id
1 'polypeptide(L)'
;MNEIVSVWFEEAKKLEIGESLHIRVANKKEQTQLANEFEEARSEWAVIEPVHASQIFILKTIAERKQYIVLERKYRAPFTAVKRDATGKHTKISVDPERTRILQLMIKDRKSKQEIEEVLNGLTEQERKFYFNEDIVYEDE
;
A
#
# COMPACT_ATOMS: atom_id res chain seq x y z
N MET A 1 -19.79 12.07 7.28
CA MET A 1 -18.83 11.04 7.73
C MET A 1 -19.13 10.70 9.18
N ASN A 2 -19.14 9.42 9.53
CA ASN A 2 -19.39 8.93 10.89
C ASN A 2 -18.24 9.34 11.84
N GLU A 3 -18.54 9.81 13.05
CA GLU A 3 -17.55 10.28 14.03
C GLU A 3 -16.56 9.16 14.40
N ILE A 4 -17.04 7.93 14.51
CA ILE A 4 -16.23 6.74 14.80
C ILE A 4 -15.19 6.50 13.69
N VAL A 5 -15.60 6.69 12.43
CA VAL A 5 -14.71 6.50 11.27
C VAL A 5 -13.64 7.58 11.26
N SER A 6 -14.01 8.84 11.52
CA SER A 6 -13.03 9.92 11.57
C SER A 6 -11.95 9.66 12.63
N VAL A 7 -12.35 9.33 13.86
CA VAL A 7 -11.40 9.07 14.96
C VAL A 7 -10.47 7.91 14.62
N TRP A 8 -11.02 6.75 14.23
CA TRP A 8 -10.19 5.58 13.97
C TRP A 8 -9.36 5.70 12.69
N PHE A 9 -9.83 6.44 11.70
CA PHE A 9 -9.06 6.67 10.49
C PHE A 9 -7.89 7.62 10.76
N GLU A 10 -8.04 8.63 11.63
CA GLU A 10 -6.91 9.44 12.09
C GLU A 10 -5.87 8.60 12.85
N GLU A 11 -6.29 7.65 13.69
CA GLU A 11 -5.35 6.71 14.31
C GLU A 11 -4.68 5.80 13.28
N ALA A 12 -5.41 5.34 12.26
CA ALA A 12 -4.85 4.50 11.19
C ALA A 12 -3.76 5.23 10.36
N LYS A 13 -3.87 6.55 10.19
CA LYS A 13 -2.84 7.37 9.52
C LYS A 13 -1.52 7.40 10.28
N LYS A 14 -1.55 7.17 11.60
CA LYS A 14 -0.37 7.19 12.48
C LYS A 14 0.36 5.85 12.55
N LEU A 15 -0.27 4.76 12.09
CA LEU A 15 0.33 3.44 12.08
C LEU A 15 1.66 3.45 11.33
N GLU A 16 2.65 2.74 11.84
CA GLU A 16 3.86 2.38 11.09
C GLU A 16 3.59 1.18 10.17
N ILE A 17 4.48 0.96 9.20
CA ILE A 17 4.36 -0.19 8.31
C ILE A 17 4.50 -1.48 9.11
N GLY A 18 3.53 -2.39 8.94
CA GLY A 18 3.43 -3.64 9.69
C GLY A 18 2.50 -3.54 10.91
N GLU A 19 2.06 -2.34 11.29
CA GLU A 19 1.11 -2.16 12.38
C GLU A 19 -0.34 -2.28 11.91
N SER A 20 -1.23 -2.66 12.85
CA SER A 20 -2.65 -2.78 12.60
C SER A 20 -3.50 -2.36 13.79
N LEU A 21 -4.64 -1.75 13.49
CA LEU A 21 -5.69 -1.39 14.43
C LEU A 21 -6.90 -2.31 14.24
N HIS A 22 -7.36 -2.95 15.31
CA HIS A 22 -8.47 -3.91 15.30
C HIS A 22 -9.70 -3.31 15.99
N ILE A 23 -10.70 -2.94 15.20
CA ILE A 23 -11.92 -2.26 15.65
C ILE A 23 -13.04 -3.30 15.73
N ARG A 24 -13.49 -3.59 16.95
CA ARG A 24 -14.57 -4.55 17.18
C ARG A 24 -15.91 -3.96 16.74
N VAL A 25 -16.71 -4.78 16.06
CA VAL A 25 -18.08 -4.44 15.65
C VAL A 25 -19.05 -5.51 16.14
N ALA A 26 -20.34 -5.15 16.28
CA ALA A 26 -21.32 -6.04 16.90
C ALA A 26 -21.73 -7.19 15.97
N ASN A 27 -21.78 -6.94 14.65
CA ASN A 27 -22.27 -7.91 13.68
C ASN A 27 -21.71 -7.68 12.26
N LYS A 28 -21.97 -8.63 11.35
CA LYS A 28 -21.50 -8.60 9.95
C LYS A 28 -22.04 -7.42 9.13
N LYS A 29 -23.26 -6.95 9.44
CA LYS A 29 -23.87 -5.82 8.73
C LYS A 29 -23.10 -4.54 9.06
N GLU A 30 -22.89 -4.29 10.35
CA GLU A 30 -22.09 -3.16 10.84
C GLU A 30 -20.64 -3.24 10.34
N GLN A 31 -20.03 -4.43 10.34
CA GLN A 31 -18.71 -4.65 9.73
C GLN A 31 -18.68 -4.19 8.27
N THR A 32 -19.65 -4.62 7.46
CA THR A 32 -19.66 -4.26 6.03
C THR A 32 -19.89 -2.77 5.82
N GLN A 33 -20.78 -2.15 6.60
CA GLN A 33 -21.02 -0.72 6.54
C GLN A 33 -19.76 0.07 6.92
N LEU A 34 -19.15 -0.25 8.06
CA LEU A 34 -17.98 0.46 8.57
C LEU A 34 -16.77 0.31 7.63
N ALA A 35 -16.59 -0.87 7.01
CA ALA A 35 -15.55 -1.06 5.99
C ALA A 35 -15.74 -0.12 4.79
N ASN A 36 -16.97 0.05 4.31
CA ASN A 36 -17.25 0.95 3.20
C ASN A 36 -17.01 2.42 3.58
N GLU A 37 -17.40 2.82 4.81
CA GLU A 37 -17.14 4.17 5.31
C GLU A 37 -15.63 4.45 5.44
N PHE A 38 -14.83 3.46 5.86
CA PHE A 38 -13.36 3.59 5.85
C PHE A 38 -12.78 3.66 4.43
N GLU A 39 -13.34 2.93 3.46
CA GLU A 39 -12.91 3.00 2.06
C GLU A 39 -13.20 4.38 1.45
N GLU A 40 -14.34 5.00 1.80
CA GLU A 40 -14.65 6.38 1.45
C GLU A 40 -13.65 7.35 2.08
N ALA A 41 -13.40 7.26 3.38
CA ALA A 41 -12.41 8.09 4.07
C ALA A 41 -10.99 7.94 3.48
N ARG A 42 -10.61 6.72 3.11
CA ARG A 42 -9.35 6.44 2.41
C ARG A 42 -9.31 7.07 1.03
N SER A 43 -10.40 7.01 0.28
CA SER A 43 -10.51 7.61 -1.05
C SER A 43 -10.43 9.13 -0.99
N GLU A 44 -11.08 9.76 -0.01
CA GLU A 44 -10.98 11.21 0.23
C GLU A 44 -9.55 11.61 0.58
N TRP A 45 -8.91 10.86 1.48
CA TRP A 45 -7.52 11.14 1.85
C TRP A 45 -6.55 10.91 0.69
N ALA A 46 -6.82 9.94 -0.19
CA ALA A 46 -6.00 9.68 -1.37
C ALA A 46 -5.96 10.85 -2.37
N VAL A 47 -6.92 11.77 -2.33
CA VAL A 47 -6.86 13.00 -3.14
C VAL A 47 -5.73 13.93 -2.68
N ILE A 48 -5.41 13.90 -1.39
CA ILE A 48 -4.39 14.76 -0.75
C ILE A 48 -3.07 14.01 -0.64
N GLU A 49 -3.11 12.79 -0.10
CA GLU A 49 -1.96 11.94 0.22
C GLU A 49 -2.11 10.56 -0.45
N PRO A 50 -2.04 10.47 -1.79
CA PRO A 50 -2.33 9.25 -2.55
C PRO A 50 -1.41 8.09 -2.16
N VAL A 51 -0.15 8.40 -1.84
CA VAL A 51 0.86 7.41 -1.52
C VAL A 51 0.57 6.76 -0.18
N HIS A 52 0.38 7.58 0.86
CA HIS A 52 0.07 7.12 2.20
C HIS A 52 -1.29 6.41 2.26
N ALA A 53 -2.31 6.93 1.57
CA ALA A 53 -3.61 6.28 1.48
C ALA A 53 -3.52 4.88 0.85
N SER A 54 -2.65 4.69 -0.15
CA SER A 54 -2.46 3.38 -0.79
C SER A 54 -1.82 2.31 0.11
N GLN A 55 -1.19 2.72 1.21
CA GLN A 55 -0.57 1.83 2.19
C GLN A 55 -1.56 1.37 3.28
N ILE A 56 -2.74 2.00 3.39
CA ILE A 56 -3.78 1.58 4.35
C ILE A 56 -4.68 0.54 3.69
N PHE A 57 -4.69 -0.65 4.29
CA PHE A 57 -5.54 -1.78 3.94
C PHE A 57 -6.68 -1.89 4.94
N ILE A 58 -7.89 -2.07 4.41
CA ILE A 58 -9.12 -2.21 5.18
C ILE A 58 -9.59 -3.65 5.03
N LEU A 59 -9.52 -4.42 6.11
CA LEU A 59 -9.85 -5.84 6.12
C LEU A 59 -11.03 -6.13 7.05
N LYS A 60 -11.85 -7.09 6.64
CA LYS A 60 -12.92 -7.65 7.46
C LYS A 60 -12.47 -8.99 8.02
N THR A 61 -12.31 -9.10 9.33
CA THR A 61 -11.80 -10.31 9.98
C THR A 61 -12.77 -10.83 11.04
N ILE A 62 -12.66 -12.14 11.31
CA ILE A 62 -13.38 -12.80 12.41
C ILE A 62 -12.32 -13.47 13.28
N ALA A 63 -12.25 -13.07 14.54
CA ALA A 63 -11.35 -13.66 15.53
C ALA A 63 -12.15 -13.95 16.80
N GLU A 64 -11.96 -15.13 17.40
CA GLU A 64 -12.67 -15.54 18.62
C GLU A 64 -14.21 -15.41 18.54
N ARG A 65 -14.79 -15.70 17.37
CA ARG A 65 -16.24 -15.52 17.08
C ARG A 65 -16.73 -14.06 17.16
N LYS A 66 -15.84 -13.08 17.23
CA LYS A 66 -16.15 -11.65 17.17
C LYS A 66 -15.77 -11.10 15.79
N GLN A 67 -16.53 -10.10 15.34
CA GLN A 67 -16.31 -9.42 14.06
C GLN A 67 -15.40 -8.20 14.30
N TYR A 68 -14.44 -8.00 13.40
CA TYR A 68 -13.53 -6.85 13.44
C TYR A 68 -13.38 -6.21 12.06
N ILE A 69 -13.16 -4.90 12.08
CA ILE A 69 -12.48 -4.19 11.00
C ILE A 69 -11.03 -4.01 11.39
N VAL A 70 -10.13 -4.37 10.48
CA VAL A 70 -8.70 -4.19 10.67
C VAL A 70 -8.24 -3.13 9.69
N LEU A 71 -7.70 -2.04 10.23
CA LEU A 71 -6.97 -1.04 9.46
C LEU A 71 -5.49 -1.36 9.63
N GLU A 72 -4.83 -1.70 8.55
CA GLU A 72 -3.45 -2.17 8.57
C GLU A 72 -2.62 -1.35 7.62
N ARG A 73 -1.43 -0.95 8.05
CA ARG A 73 -0.51 -0.26 7.16
C ARG A 73 0.53 -1.24 6.63
N LYS A 74 0.58 -1.40 5.31
CA LYS A 74 1.51 -2.31 4.63
C LYS A 74 2.21 -1.61 3.49
N TYR A 75 3.40 -2.11 3.16
CA TYR A 75 3.95 -1.87 1.84
C TYR A 75 2.99 -2.41 0.80
N ARG A 76 2.76 -1.60 -0.23
CA ARG A 76 2.06 -2.05 -1.42
C ARG A 76 2.94 -3.11 -2.09
N ALA A 77 2.50 -4.36 -2.02
CA ALA A 77 3.15 -5.43 -2.76
C ALA A 77 2.74 -5.32 -4.24
N PRO A 78 3.69 -5.40 -5.19
CA PRO A 78 3.34 -5.47 -6.59
C PRO A 78 2.57 -6.77 -6.87
N PHE A 79 1.70 -6.77 -7.88
CA PHE A 79 1.06 -7.98 -8.35
C PHE A 79 2.10 -8.86 -9.04
N THR A 80 2.42 -9.99 -8.43
CA THR A 80 3.40 -10.92 -8.98
C THR A 80 2.72 -12.12 -9.62
N ALA A 81 3.07 -12.41 -10.87
CA ALA A 81 2.71 -13.63 -11.58
C ALA A 81 3.98 -14.42 -11.92
N VAL A 82 3.88 -15.75 -12.00
CA VAL A 82 4.96 -16.60 -12.49
C VAL A 82 4.55 -17.14 -13.85
N LYS A 83 5.27 -16.73 -14.90
CA LYS A 83 5.10 -17.25 -16.26
C LYS A 83 6.05 -18.41 -16.47
N ARG A 84 5.52 -19.57 -16.84
CA ARG A 84 6.30 -20.71 -17.31
C ARG A 84 6.40 -20.68 -18.82
N ASP A 85 7.60 -20.76 -19.37
CA ASP A 85 7.81 -20.84 -20.81
C ASP A 85 7.78 -22.30 -21.34
N ALA A 86 7.83 -22.45 -22.66
CA ALA A 86 7.82 -23.76 -23.32
C ALA A 86 9.04 -24.64 -22.98
N THR A 87 10.13 -24.04 -22.46
CA THR A 87 11.34 -24.74 -22.00
C THR A 87 11.25 -25.15 -20.52
N GLY A 88 10.18 -24.75 -19.83
CA GLY A 88 9.97 -25.03 -18.41
C GLY A 88 10.62 -24.00 -17.47
N LYS A 89 11.25 -22.94 -17.99
CA LYS A 89 11.80 -21.86 -17.17
C LYS A 89 10.67 -20.99 -16.63
N HIS A 90 10.76 -20.66 -15.35
CA HIS A 90 9.84 -19.77 -14.66
C HIS A 90 10.42 -18.35 -14.66
N THR A 91 9.62 -17.38 -15.09
CA THR A 91 9.93 -15.95 -15.04
C THR A 91 8.90 -15.25 -14.16
N LYS A 92 9.37 -14.49 -13.17
CA LYS A 92 8.51 -13.69 -12.29
C LYS A 92 8.20 -12.37 -13.00
N ILE A 93 6.92 -12.11 -13.22
CA ILE A 93 6.40 -10.84 -13.73
C ILE A 93 5.82 -10.09 -12.55
N SER A 94 6.22 -8.83 -12.37
CA SER A 94 5.78 -7.98 -11.28
C SER A 94 5.17 -6.71 -11.85
N VAL A 95 3.89 -6.45 -11.57
CA VAL A 95 3.17 -5.27 -12.05
C VAL A 95 2.63 -4.51 -10.86
N ASP A 96 3.00 -3.24 -10.75
CA ASP A 96 2.34 -2.32 -9.83
C ASP A 96 1.79 -1.12 -10.61
N PRO A 97 0.47 -1.06 -10.84
CA PRO A 97 -0.16 -0.02 -11.66
C PRO A 97 0.08 1.40 -11.15
N GLU A 98 0.22 1.59 -9.84
CA GLU A 98 0.36 2.92 -9.25
C GLU A 98 1.81 3.28 -8.92
N ARG A 99 2.75 2.34 -9.00
CA ARG A 99 4.15 2.57 -8.61
C ARG A 99 4.78 3.70 -9.41
N THR A 100 4.60 3.69 -10.73
CA THR A 100 5.09 4.77 -11.61
C THR A 100 4.45 6.10 -11.25
N ARG A 101 3.14 6.13 -10.97
CA ARG A 101 2.41 7.34 -10.61
C ARG A 101 2.89 7.91 -9.28
N ILE A 102 3.04 7.06 -8.26
CA ILE A 102 3.54 7.41 -6.93
C ILE A 102 4.97 7.96 -7.05
N LEU A 103 5.84 7.26 -7.78
CA LEU A 103 7.22 7.69 -8.00
C LEU A 103 7.28 9.08 -8.65
N GLN A 104 6.48 9.32 -9.69
CA GLN A 104 6.39 10.62 -10.35
C GLN A 104 5.87 11.73 -9.42
N LEU A 105 4.87 11.43 -8.58
CA LEU A 105 4.36 12.39 -7.59
C LEU A 105 5.43 12.75 -6.57
N MET A 106 6.11 11.77 -5.99
CA MET A 106 7.16 12.03 -5.00
C MET A 106 8.33 12.82 -5.58
N ILE A 107 8.72 12.55 -6.82
CA ILE A 107 9.75 13.33 -7.54
C ILE A 107 9.27 14.77 -7.76
N LYS A 108 8.01 14.96 -8.18
CA LYS A 108 7.40 16.29 -8.35
C LYS A 108 7.39 17.07 -7.04
N ASP A 109 7.13 16.38 -5.92
CA ASP A 109 7.12 16.93 -4.57
C ASP A 109 8.55 17.12 -4.00
N ARG A 110 9.59 16.90 -4.82
CA ARG A 110 11.02 17.04 -4.48
C ARG A 110 11.45 16.18 -3.30
N LYS A 111 10.82 15.02 -3.13
CA LYS A 111 11.23 14.03 -2.14
C LYS A 111 12.61 13.47 -2.47
N SER A 112 13.39 13.20 -1.44
CA SER A 112 14.70 12.58 -1.57
C SER A 112 14.59 11.12 -2.04
N LYS A 113 15.66 10.60 -2.63
CA LYS A 113 15.74 9.18 -3.03
C LYS A 113 15.47 8.25 -1.83
N GLN A 114 16.01 8.57 -0.66
CA GLN A 114 15.82 7.78 0.55
C GLN A 114 14.35 7.71 0.96
N GLU A 115 13.65 8.86 1.00
CA GLU A 115 12.21 8.89 1.29
C GLU A 115 11.40 8.07 0.26
N ILE A 116 11.78 8.14 -1.02
CA ILE A 116 11.13 7.38 -2.09
C ILE A 116 11.35 5.87 -1.91
N GLU A 117 12.58 5.45 -1.60
CA GLU A 117 12.91 4.05 -1.35
C GLU A 117 12.22 3.52 -0.10
N GLU A 118 12.14 4.30 0.97
CA GLU A 118 11.39 3.93 2.17
C GLU A 118 9.91 3.70 1.88
N VAL A 119 9.30 4.56 1.07
CA VAL A 119 7.87 4.51 0.75
C VAL A 119 7.52 3.40 -0.23
N LEU A 120 8.39 3.17 -1.23
CA LEU A 120 8.19 2.17 -2.28
C LEU A 120 8.81 0.80 -1.96
N ASN A 121 9.41 0.65 -0.76
CA ASN A 121 10.17 -0.52 -0.35
C ASN A 121 11.31 -0.86 -1.33
N GLY A 122 12.11 0.15 -1.67
CA GLY A 122 13.20 0.11 -2.63
C GLY A 122 12.78 0.53 -4.04
N LEU A 123 13.77 0.90 -4.85
CA LEU A 123 13.64 1.20 -6.28
C LEU A 123 14.17 0.05 -7.13
N THR A 124 13.53 -0.19 -8.27
CA THR A 124 14.08 -1.11 -9.27
C THR A 124 15.23 -0.46 -10.02
N GLU A 125 16.10 -1.27 -10.62
CA GLU A 125 17.22 -0.79 -11.44
C GLU A 125 16.75 0.12 -12.59
N GLN A 126 15.63 -0.24 -13.23
CA GLN A 126 15.03 0.57 -14.30
C GLN A 126 14.59 1.94 -13.79
N GLU A 127 14.01 2.01 -12.59
CA GLU A 127 13.58 3.28 -11.99
C GLU A 127 14.77 4.14 -11.56
N ARG A 128 15.82 3.52 -11.00
CA ARG A 128 17.08 4.21 -10.65
C ARG A 128 17.72 4.86 -11.87
N LYS A 129 17.80 4.12 -12.98
CA LYS A 129 18.33 4.63 -14.24
C LYS A 129 17.46 5.74 -14.83
N PHE A 130 16.15 5.52 -14.91
CA PHE A 130 15.25 6.44 -15.61
C PHE A 130 15.01 7.75 -14.86
N TYR A 131 14.92 7.70 -13.52
CA TYR A 131 14.55 8.86 -12.71
C TYR A 131 15.74 9.50 -11.97
N PHE A 132 16.83 8.77 -11.76
CA PHE A 132 18.00 9.25 -10.99
C PHE A 132 19.31 9.20 -11.78
N ASN A 133 19.29 8.78 -13.06
CA ASN A 133 20.47 8.68 -13.93
C ASN A 133 21.63 7.88 -13.30
N GLU A 134 21.33 6.84 -12.53
CA GLU A 134 22.37 5.97 -11.96
C GLU A 134 22.88 4.98 -13.01
N ASP A 135 24.20 4.89 -13.15
CA ASP A 135 24.86 3.88 -13.96
C ASP A 135 24.72 2.50 -13.31
N ILE A 136 24.38 1.50 -14.13
CA ILE A 136 24.21 0.11 -13.69
C ILE A 136 25.61 -0.44 -13.41
N VAL A 137 25.92 -0.65 -12.12
CA VAL A 137 27.05 -1.51 -11.74
C VAL A 137 26.52 -2.94 -11.87
N TYR A 138 26.89 -3.61 -12.96
CA TYR A 138 26.79 -5.07 -13.02
C TYR A 138 27.78 -5.60 -11.99
N GLU A 139 27.27 -6.11 -10.85
CA GLU A 139 28.05 -7.08 -10.09
C GLU A 139 28.06 -8.35 -10.93
N ASP A 140 29.18 -8.58 -11.62
CA ASP A 140 29.47 -9.82 -12.32
C ASP A 140 29.37 -10.98 -11.30
N GLU A 141 28.44 -11.92 -11.55
CA GLU A 141 28.38 -13.24 -10.90
C GLU A 141 29.59 -14.11 -11.29
#